data_AF-A0A9W4R4M2-F1
#
_entry.id   AF-A0A9W4R4M2-F1
#
_cell.length_a   1.000
_cell.length_b   1.000
_cell.length_c   1.000
_cell.angle_alpha   90.00
_cell.angle_beta   90.00
_cell.angle_gamma   90.00
#
_symmetry.space_group_name_H-M   'P 1'
#
loop_
_entity.id
_entity.type
_entity.pdbx_description
1 polymer ?
#
loop_
_entity_poly.entity_id
_entity_poly.type
_entity_poly.pdbx_seq_one_letter_code
_entity_poly.pdbx_strand_id
1 'polypeptide(L)'
;MPAHSGIAAAMKVDENIVDALVNKTPLADPKLETLRETTLEMTRERGVLSQSQQEKFFAAGYTKQQLLEIVLGLAQKVMSNYTNHLADTPVDNAFRKFIK
;
A
#
# COMPACT_ATOMS: atom_id res chain seq x y z
N MET A 1 7.74 -5.10 -3.36
CA MET A 1 7.87 -4.33 -4.62
C MET A 1 9.16 -3.52 -4.58
N PRO A 2 10.25 -4.01 -5.17
CA PRO A 2 11.60 -3.43 -4.99
C PRO A 2 11.70 -1.94 -5.32
N ALA A 3 11.00 -1.48 -6.37
CA ALA A 3 10.98 -0.07 -6.75
C ALA A 3 10.32 0.84 -5.68
N HIS A 4 9.21 0.43 -5.09
CA HIS A 4 8.54 1.21 -4.04
C HIS A 4 9.38 1.28 -2.76
N SER A 5 10.06 0.19 -2.39
CA SER A 5 11.02 0.19 -1.28
C SER A 5 12.19 1.14 -1.56
N GLY A 6 12.69 1.19 -2.79
CA GLY A 6 13.74 2.13 -3.18
C GLY A 6 13.30 3.60 -3.15
N ILE A 7 12.09 3.89 -3.59
CA ILE A 7 11.50 5.24 -3.52
C ILE A 7 11.31 5.66 -2.04
N ALA A 8 10.77 4.77 -1.21
CA ALA A 8 10.58 5.04 0.22
C ALA A 8 11.91 5.36 0.92
N ALA A 9 12.97 4.60 0.62
CA ALA A 9 14.31 4.88 1.12
C ALA A 9 14.84 6.25 0.66
N ALA A 10 14.64 6.61 -0.61
CA ALA A 10 15.03 7.93 -1.14
C ALA A 10 14.26 9.09 -0.49
N MET A 11 12.99 8.86 -0.13
CA MET A 11 12.14 9.78 0.62
C MET A 11 12.45 9.81 2.12
N LYS A 12 13.39 8.99 2.61
CA LYS A 12 13.73 8.84 4.03
C LYS A 12 12.54 8.43 4.90
N VAL A 13 11.65 7.60 4.34
CA VAL A 13 10.61 6.93 5.14
C VAL A 13 11.29 6.01 6.15
N ASP A 14 10.75 5.97 7.38
CA ASP A 14 11.25 5.09 8.43
C ASP A 14 11.31 3.64 7.94
N GLU A 15 12.48 3.01 8.09
CA GLU A 15 12.72 1.64 7.66
C GLU A 15 11.80 0.65 8.37
N ASN A 16 11.41 0.90 9.63
CA ASN A 16 10.49 0.03 10.35
C ASN A 16 9.10 0.00 9.70
N ILE A 17 8.65 1.13 9.11
CA ILE A 17 7.39 1.20 8.36
C ILE A 17 7.51 0.38 7.08
N VAL A 18 8.61 0.57 6.33
CA VAL A 18 8.86 -0.17 5.08
C VAL A 18 8.93 -1.67 5.35
N ASP A 19 9.61 -2.07 6.41
CA ASP A 19 9.81 -3.46 6.79
C ASP A 19 8.52 -4.13 7.20
N ALA A 20 7.70 -3.45 8.00
CA ALA A 20 6.39 -3.95 8.36
C ALA A 20 5.49 -4.14 7.13
N LEU A 21 5.49 -3.18 6.19
CA LEU A 21 4.72 -3.29 4.94
C LEU A 21 5.19 -4.45 4.06
N VAL A 22 6.50 -4.61 3.89
CA VAL A 22 7.08 -5.70 3.06
C VAL A 22 6.83 -7.06 3.70
N ASN A 23 7.00 -7.17 5.02
CA ASN A 23 6.79 -8.40 5.79
C ASN A 23 5.31 -8.66 6.13
N LYS A 24 4.40 -7.77 5.72
CA LYS A 24 2.95 -7.85 5.93
C LYS A 24 2.54 -7.85 7.41
N THR A 25 3.37 -7.33 8.30
CA THR A 25 3.06 -7.18 9.73
C THR A 25 2.32 -5.87 10.00
N PRO A 26 1.65 -5.73 11.16
CA PRO A 26 1.03 -4.47 11.55
C PRO A 26 2.04 -3.33 11.68
N LEU A 27 1.60 -2.11 11.38
CA LEU A 27 2.33 -0.87 11.63
C LEU A 27 2.18 -0.42 13.09
N ALA A 28 3.25 0.14 13.65
CA ALA A 28 3.24 0.64 15.03
C ALA A 28 2.35 1.89 15.21
N ASP A 29 2.25 2.72 14.17
CA ASP A 29 1.36 3.89 14.17
C ASP A 29 -0.08 3.42 13.88
N PRO A 30 -1.03 3.61 14.83
CA PRO A 30 -2.40 3.12 14.66
C PRO A 30 -3.16 3.76 13.49
N LYS A 31 -2.84 5.02 13.16
CA LYS A 31 -3.47 5.72 12.04
C LYS A 31 -2.98 5.15 10.71
N LEU A 32 -1.67 4.91 10.58
CA LEU A 32 -1.11 4.25 9.39
C LEU A 32 -1.56 2.79 9.28
N GLU A 33 -1.69 2.08 10.40
CA GLU A 33 -2.22 0.72 10.37
C GLU A 33 -3.67 0.69 9.89
N THR A 34 -4.50 1.63 10.35
CA THR A 34 -5.88 1.78 9.84
C THR A 34 -5.89 2.02 8.33
N LEU A 35 -4.98 2.86 7.81
CA LEU A 35 -4.84 3.05 6.36
C LEU A 35 -4.41 1.77 5.62
N ARG A 36 -3.47 1.01 6.19
CA ARG A 36 -3.01 -0.27 5.64
C ARG A 36 -4.17 -1.27 5.59
N GLU A 37 -4.90 -1.43 6.69
CA GLU A 37 -6.05 -2.33 6.78
C GLU A 37 -7.14 -1.95 5.79
N THR A 38 -7.59 -0.69 5.77
CA THR A 38 -8.61 -0.22 4.82
C THR A 38 -8.18 -0.40 3.36
N THR A 39 -6.90 -0.19 3.03
CA THR A 39 -6.38 -0.44 1.69
C THR A 39 -6.45 -1.94 1.32
N LEU A 40 -6.11 -2.82 2.26
CA LEU A 40 -6.21 -4.27 2.06
C LEU A 40 -7.66 -4.74 1.93
N GLU A 41 -8.55 -4.23 2.77
CA GLU A 41 -9.99 -4.49 2.71
C GLU A 41 -10.56 -4.05 1.36
N MET A 42 -10.26 -2.82 0.92
CA MET A 42 -10.73 -2.29 -0.36
C MET A 42 -10.21 -3.12 -1.55
N THR A 43 -8.98 -3.61 -1.46
CA THR A 43 -8.39 -4.50 -2.48
C THR A 43 -9.11 -5.85 -2.55
N ARG A 44 -9.36 -6.47 -1.38
CA ARG A 44 -9.96 -7.81 -1.28
C ARG A 44 -11.44 -7.80 -1.64
N GLU A 45 -12.17 -6.81 -1.12
CA GLU A 45 -13.61 -6.63 -1.31
C GLU A 45 -13.94 -5.81 -2.57
N ARG A 46 -12.94 -5.53 -3.42
CA ARG A 46 -13.11 -4.87 -4.72
C ARG A 46 -13.86 -3.53 -4.63
N GLY A 47 -13.52 -2.73 -3.63
CA GLY A 47 -14.13 -1.41 -3.40
C GLY A 47 -15.37 -1.41 -2.50
N VAL A 48 -15.91 -2.59 -2.14
CA VAL A 48 -17.13 -2.69 -1.33
C VAL A 48 -16.78 -2.79 0.16
N LEU A 49 -16.54 -1.65 0.80
CA LEU A 49 -16.31 -1.59 2.25
C LEU A 49 -17.63 -1.61 3.02
N SER A 50 -17.70 -2.45 4.05
CA SER A 50 -18.80 -2.43 5.01
C SER A 50 -18.85 -1.11 5.78
N GLN A 51 -20.02 -0.82 6.38
CA GLN A 51 -20.20 0.40 7.18
C GLN A 51 -19.21 0.48 8.34
N SER A 52 -18.98 -0.63 9.05
CA SER A 52 -18.06 -0.66 10.19
C SER A 52 -16.59 -0.42 9.79
N GLN A 53 -16.18 -0.85 8.60
CA GLN A 53 -14.84 -0.56 8.06
C GLN A 53 -14.67 0.92 7.74
N GLN A 54 -15.69 1.54 7.11
CA GLN A 54 -15.69 2.98 6.84
C GLN A 54 -15.67 3.80 8.13
N GLU A 55 -16.47 3.41 9.13
CA GLU A 55 -16.51 4.07 10.43
C GLU A 55 -15.16 4.00 11.16
N LYS A 56 -14.48 2.85 11.16
CA LYS A 56 -13.11 2.72 11.70
C LYS A 56 -12.13 3.65 11.01
N PHE A 57 -12.17 3.71 9.67
CA PHE A 57 -11.31 4.58 8.89
C PHE A 57 -11.51 6.06 9.22
N PHE A 58 -12.77 6.49 9.36
CA PHE A 58 -13.10 7.87 9.74
C PHE A 58 -12.76 8.17 11.21
N ALA A 59 -12.90 7.21 12.12
CA ALA A 59 -12.50 7.35 13.51
C ALA A 59 -10.98 7.56 13.68
N ALA A 60 -10.16 7.02 12.78
CA ALA A 60 -8.73 7.30 12.71
C ALA A 60 -8.39 8.70 12.15
N GLY A 61 -9.40 9.51 11.82
CA GLY A 61 -9.26 10.89 11.35
C GLY A 61 -9.01 11.01 9.84
N TYR A 62 -9.34 9.98 9.07
CA TYR A 62 -9.41 10.08 7.61
C TYR A 62 -10.80 10.49 7.14
N THR A 63 -10.93 10.83 5.86
CA THR A 63 -12.20 11.26 5.27
C THR A 63 -12.50 10.48 4.00
N LYS A 64 -13.69 10.73 3.42
CA LYS A 64 -14.06 10.18 2.10
C LYS A 64 -13.05 10.55 1.01
N GLN A 65 -12.38 11.69 1.11
CA GLN A 65 -11.33 12.05 0.16
C GLN A 65 -10.21 11.00 0.15
N GLN A 66 -9.74 10.58 1.32
CA GLN A 66 -8.68 9.56 1.39
C GLN A 66 -9.15 8.19 0.90
N LEU A 67 -10.44 7.84 1.00
CA LEU A 67 -10.96 6.64 0.35
C LEU A 67 -10.80 6.71 -1.18
N LEU A 68 -11.07 7.88 -1.78
CA LEU A 68 -10.88 8.07 -3.22
C LEU A 68 -9.40 8.10 -3.62
N GLU A 69 -8.52 8.60 -2.75
CA GLU A 69 -7.07 8.54 -2.95
C GLU A 69 -6.55 7.10 -2.90
N ILE A 70 -7.12 6.24 -2.04
CA ILE A 70 -6.84 4.79 -2.05
C ILE A 70 -7.29 4.19 -3.39
N VAL A 71 -8.50 4.51 -3.88
CA VAL A 71 -8.98 4.03 -5.19
C VAL A 71 -8.01 4.43 -6.31
N LEU A 72 -7.51 5.67 -6.32
CA LEU A 72 -6.50 6.14 -7.27
C LEU A 72 -5.21 5.29 -7.19
N GLY A 73 -4.71 5.07 -5.98
CA GLY A 73 -3.53 4.23 -5.74
C GLY A 73 -3.72 2.79 -6.21
N LEU A 74 -4.88 2.19 -5.93
CA LEU A 74 -5.23 0.84 -6.37
C LEU A 74 -5.32 0.75 -7.89
N ALA A 75 -5.95 1.72 -8.56
CA ALA A 75 -6.00 1.75 -10.02
C ALA A 75 -4.59 1.76 -10.63
N GLN A 76 -3.69 2.59 -10.11
CA GLN A 76 -2.30 2.61 -10.54
C GLN A 76 -1.61 1.26 -10.30
N LYS A 77 -1.83 0.63 -9.13
CA LYS A 77 -1.20 -0.65 -8.80
C LYS A 77 -1.75 -1.81 -9.64
N VAL A 78 -3.04 -1.86 -9.92
CA VAL A 78 -3.64 -2.85 -10.81
C VAL A 78 -2.98 -2.76 -12.18
N MET A 79 -2.92 -1.56 -12.77
CA MET A 79 -2.25 -1.35 -14.06
C MET A 79 -0.80 -1.81 -14.01
N SER A 80 0.02 -1.28 -13.08
CA SER A 80 1.45 -1.58 -13.06
C SER A 80 1.78 -3.02 -12.73
N ASN A 81 1.08 -3.61 -11.74
CA ASN A 81 1.37 -4.97 -11.29
C ASN A 81 0.96 -5.97 -12.38
N TYR A 82 -0.21 -5.79 -12.99
CA TYR A 82 -0.68 -6.73 -14.01
C TYR A 82 0.17 -6.64 -15.27
N THR A 83 0.54 -5.43 -15.71
CA THR A 83 1.49 -5.27 -16.81
C THR A 83 2.80 -6.01 -16.53
N ASN A 84 3.40 -5.84 -15.34
CA ASN A 84 4.67 -6.50 -15.02
C ASN A 84 4.54 -8.03 -14.91
N HIS A 85 3.43 -8.55 -14.38
CA HIS A 85 3.20 -9.99 -14.34
C HIS A 85 3.01 -10.59 -15.74
N LEU A 86 2.30 -9.90 -16.64
CA LEU A 86 2.03 -10.38 -18.01
C LEU A 86 3.25 -10.26 -18.93
N ALA A 87 4.14 -9.30 -18.67
CA ALA A 87 5.33 -9.04 -19.47
C ALA A 87 6.60 -9.69 -18.90
N ASP A 88 6.51 -10.39 -17.76
CA ASP A 88 7.65 -10.93 -17.02
C ASP A 88 8.77 -9.90 -16.82
N THR A 89 8.40 -8.65 -16.50
CA THR A 89 9.35 -7.53 -16.45
C THR A 89 10.45 -7.81 -15.42
N PRO A 90 11.74 -7.86 -15.83
CA PRO A 90 12.84 -8.09 -14.91
C PRO A 90 13.07 -6.88 -14.00
N VAL A 91 13.56 -7.12 -12.79
CA VAL A 91 13.94 -6.04 -11.86
C VAL A 91 15.27 -5.43 -12.30
N ASP A 92 15.30 -4.12 -12.51
CA ASP A 92 16.53 -3.38 -12.82
C ASP A 92 17.59 -3.54 -11.73
N ASN A 93 18.86 -3.54 -12.13
CA ASN A 93 19.99 -3.71 -11.21
C ASN A 93 19.97 -2.73 -10.03
N ALA A 94 19.56 -1.48 -10.26
CA ALA A 94 19.47 -0.45 -9.23
C ALA A 94 18.50 -0.80 -8.08
N PHE A 95 17.47 -1.61 -8.37
CA PHE A 95 16.45 -1.99 -7.39
C PHE A 95 16.66 -3.37 -6.76
N ARG A 96 17.62 -4.17 -7.25
CA ARG A 96 17.87 -5.53 -6.74
C ARG A 96 18.18 -5.58 -5.24
N LYS A 97 18.88 -4.57 -4.71
CA LYS A 97 19.19 -4.45 -3.27
C LYS A 97 17.96 -4.28 -2.37
N PHE A 98 16.79 -3.99 -2.95
CA PHE A 98 15.51 -3.86 -2.24
C PHE A 98 14.60 -5.08 -2.41
N ILE A 99 15.10 -6.15 -3.02
CA ILE A 99 14.43 -7.46 -2.98
C ILE A 99 14.64 -7.99 -1.57
N LYS A 100 13.53 -8.23 -0.86
CA LYS A 100 13.49 -8.90 0.44
C LYS A 100 12.84 -10.27 0.26
#